data_AF-A0A382T5Z0-F1
#
_entry.id   AF-A0A382T5Z0-F1
#
_cell.length_a   1.000
_cell.length_b   1.000
_cell.length_c   1.000
_cell.angle_alpha   90.00
_cell.angle_beta   90.00
_cell.angle_gamma   90.00
#
_symmetry.space_group_name_H-M   'P 1'
#
loop_
_entity.id
_entity.type
_entity.pdbx_description
1 polymer ?
#
loop_
_entity_poly.entity_id
_entity_poly.type
_entity_poly.pdbx_seq_one_letter_code
_entity_poly.pdbx_strand_id
1 'polypeptide(L)'
;HWSFAGETIHHMRAEQLLAHVHALLGMSGTALKYARACHRFFTAQETPDWELAFTHAMLAQAAAVAGETDLHGSAYADAIAAIEVIADADDRAIVEETFALVPAP
;
A
#
# COMPACT_ATOMS: atom_id res chain seq x y z
N HIS A 1 -0.85 16.97 -19.67
CA HIS A 1 -0.64 16.33 -18.35
C HIS A 1 -2.01 16.16 -17.72
N TRP A 2 -2.43 14.93 -17.38
CA TRP A 2 -3.81 14.66 -16.92
C TRP A 2 -4.11 15.21 -15.52
N SER A 3 -3.10 15.69 -14.79
CA SER A 3 -3.27 16.33 -13.48
C SER A 3 -4.17 17.57 -13.47
N PHE A 4 -4.49 18.14 -14.63
CA PHE A 4 -5.42 19.26 -14.74
C PHE A 4 -6.89 18.82 -14.58
N ALA A 5 -7.22 17.55 -14.84
CA ALA A 5 -8.58 17.02 -14.87
C ALA A 5 -8.85 15.91 -13.83
N GLY A 6 -7.87 15.59 -12.98
CA GLY A 6 -7.97 14.54 -11.97
C GLY A 6 -7.92 15.08 -10.54
N GLU A 7 -8.70 14.48 -9.65
CA GLU A 7 -8.66 14.76 -8.21
C GLU A 7 -7.40 14.15 -7.57
N THR A 8 -6.96 14.75 -6.45
CA THR A 8 -5.78 14.28 -5.70
C THR A 8 -5.90 12.80 -5.32
N ILE A 9 -7.11 12.34 -4.96
CA ILE A 9 -7.35 10.93 -4.62
C ILE A 9 -7.04 9.98 -5.78
N HIS A 10 -7.40 10.34 -7.02
CA HIS A 10 -7.11 9.53 -8.20
C HIS A 10 -5.60 9.46 -8.47
N HIS A 11 -4.89 10.56 -8.21
CA HIS A 11 -3.43 10.58 -8.33
C HIS A 11 -2.76 9.68 -7.29
N MET A 12 -3.22 9.72 -6.03
CA MET A 12 -2.66 8.89 -4.96
C MET A 12 -2.97 7.40 -5.14
N ARG A 13 -4.14 7.05 -5.67
CA ARG A 13 -4.46 5.67 -6.11
C ARG A 13 -3.53 5.20 -7.22
N ALA A 14 -3.22 6.06 -8.18
CA ALA A 14 -2.25 5.74 -9.23
C ALA A 14 -0.83 5.54 -8.65
N GLU A 15 -0.41 6.38 -7.71
CA GLU A 15 0.86 6.17 -7.00
C GLU A 15 0.88 4.85 -6.23
N GLN A 16 -0.25 4.42 -5.65
CA GLN A 16 -0.34 3.16 -4.91
C GLN A 16 -0.15 1.96 -5.85
N LEU A 17 -0.76 1.99 -7.03
CA LEU A 17 -0.55 0.97 -8.06
C LEU A 17 0.89 0.96 -8.58
N LEU A 18 1.51 2.14 -8.75
CA LEU A 18 2.92 2.24 -9.13
C LEU A 18 3.83 1.65 -8.04
N ALA A 19 3.55 1.91 -6.76
CA ALA A 19 4.29 1.31 -5.65
C ALA A 19 4.27 -0.22 -5.74
N HIS A 20 3.09 -0.81 -5.97
CA HIS A 20 2.91 -2.25 -6.10
C HIS A 20 3.73 -2.84 -7.26
N VAL A 21 3.54 -2.32 -8.48
CA VAL A 21 4.22 -2.82 -9.68
C VAL A 21 5.73 -2.65 -9.57
N HIS A 22 6.19 -1.54 -9.02
CA HIS A 22 7.62 -1.31 -8.83
C HIS A 22 8.22 -2.26 -7.79
N ALA A 23 7.50 -2.58 -6.72
CA ALA A 23 7.95 -3.57 -5.74
C ALA A 23 8.02 -4.97 -6.37
N LEU A 24 6.99 -5.40 -7.11
CA LEU A 24 6.99 -6.69 -7.83
C LEU A 24 8.14 -6.83 -8.84
N LEU A 25 8.58 -5.73 -9.44
CA LEU A 25 9.70 -5.70 -10.39
C LEU A 25 11.07 -5.48 -9.72
N GLY A 26 11.16 -5.44 -8.39
CA GLY A 26 12.41 -5.25 -7.67
C GLY A 26 12.95 -3.81 -7.67
N MET A 27 12.15 -2.83 -8.10
CA MET A 27 12.55 -1.43 -8.23
C MET A 27 12.42 -0.67 -6.88
N SER A 28 13.19 -1.11 -5.88
CA SER A 28 13.09 -0.68 -4.48
C SER A 28 12.99 0.84 -4.27
N GLY A 29 13.87 1.63 -4.87
CA GLY A 29 13.92 3.08 -4.64
C GLY A 29 12.66 3.83 -5.10
N THR A 30 12.07 3.42 -6.22
CA THR A 30 10.83 4.04 -6.72
C THR A 30 9.60 3.44 -6.05
N ALA A 31 9.61 2.14 -5.73
CA ALA A 31 8.57 1.50 -4.94
C ALA A 31 8.37 2.20 -3.59
N LEU A 32 9.45 2.42 -2.82
CA LEU A 32 9.40 3.12 -1.54
C LEU A 32 8.95 4.58 -1.69
N LYS A 33 9.41 5.28 -2.73
CA LYS A 33 9.02 6.66 -2.98
C LYS A 33 7.50 6.78 -3.10
N TYR A 34 6.88 5.95 -3.94
CA TYR A 34 5.44 5.95 -4.15
C TYR A 34 4.69 5.46 -2.92
N ALA A 35 5.12 4.33 -2.32
CA ALA A 35 4.47 3.76 -1.14
C ALA A 35 4.41 4.77 0.02
N ARG A 36 5.51 5.48 0.29
CA ARG A 36 5.55 6.52 1.34
C ARG A 36 4.67 7.73 1.02
N ALA A 37 4.51 8.08 -0.25
CA ALA A 37 3.65 9.20 -0.65
C ALA A 37 2.18 8.86 -0.40
N CYS A 38 1.71 7.70 -0.91
CA CYS A 38 0.36 7.20 -0.66
C CYS A 38 0.10 6.99 0.83
N HIS A 39 1.04 6.38 1.55
CA HIS A 39 0.88 6.15 2.99
C HIS A 39 0.67 7.44 3.75
N ARG A 40 1.50 8.46 3.54
CA ARG A 40 1.29 9.76 4.20
C ARG A 40 -0.07 10.39 3.86
N PHE A 41 -0.56 10.20 2.64
CA PHE A 41 -1.84 10.76 2.21
C PHE A 41 -3.02 10.03 2.85
N PHE A 42 -3.09 8.71 2.71
CA PHE A 42 -4.23 7.92 3.17
C PHE A 42 -4.30 7.76 4.70
N THR A 43 -3.17 7.79 5.42
CA THR A 43 -3.20 7.76 6.90
C THR A 43 -3.49 9.12 7.53
N ALA A 44 -3.45 10.22 6.77
CA ALA A 44 -3.68 11.57 7.29
C ALA A 44 -5.14 12.04 7.19
N GLN A 45 -6.01 11.21 6.63
CA GLN A 45 -7.42 11.53 6.37
C GLN A 45 -8.30 10.31 6.62
N GLU A 46 -9.62 10.52 6.59
CA GLU A 46 -10.56 9.43 6.54
C GLU A 46 -10.44 8.70 5.20
N THR A 47 -10.11 7.42 5.26
CA THR A 47 -9.84 6.57 4.10
C THR A 47 -10.66 5.29 4.27
N PRO A 48 -11.26 4.73 3.21
CA PRO A 48 -11.92 3.43 3.26
C PRO A 48 -11.01 2.35 3.86
N ASP A 49 -11.59 1.43 4.62
CA ASP A 49 -10.87 0.34 5.31
C ASP A 49 -9.99 -0.48 4.35
N TRP A 50 -10.53 -0.88 3.19
CA TRP A 50 -9.80 -1.61 2.16
C TRP A 50 -8.62 -0.80 1.59
N GLU A 51 -8.78 0.51 1.42
CA GLU A 51 -7.75 1.37 0.85
C GLU A 51 -6.61 1.61 1.84
N LEU A 52 -6.94 1.71 3.13
CA LEU A 52 -5.96 1.78 4.21
C LEU A 52 -5.19 0.45 4.33
N ALA A 53 -5.88 -0.69 4.21
CA ALA A 53 -5.22 -2.00 4.24
C ALA A 53 -4.23 -2.18 3.08
N PHE A 54 -4.61 -1.80 1.85
CA PHE A 54 -3.67 -1.77 0.73
C PHE A 54 -2.51 -0.81 0.96
N THR A 55 -2.77 0.36 1.55
CA THR A 55 -1.74 1.36 1.84
C THR A 55 -0.62 0.77 2.69
N HIS A 56 -0.96 0.04 3.75
CA HIS A 56 0.01 -0.65 4.60
C HIS A 56 0.67 -1.84 3.89
N ALA A 57 -0.09 -2.66 3.16
CA ALA A 57 0.44 -3.80 2.41
C ALA A 57 1.50 -3.38 1.37
N MET A 58 1.25 -2.30 0.64
CA MET A 58 2.18 -1.79 -0.38
C MET A 58 3.43 -1.19 0.24
N LEU A 59 3.31 -0.53 1.40
CA LEU A 59 4.48 -0.06 2.15
C LEU A 59 5.31 -1.23 2.68
N ALA A 60 4.68 -2.27 3.20
CA ALA A 60 5.35 -3.48 3.66
C ALA A 60 6.11 -4.15 2.51
N GLN A 61 5.49 -4.32 1.34
CA GLN A 61 6.14 -4.92 0.18
C GLN A 61 7.30 -4.09 -0.36
N ALA A 62 7.12 -2.77 -0.47
CA ALA A 62 8.18 -1.87 -0.91
C ALA A 62 9.37 -1.87 0.07
N ALA A 63 9.11 -1.91 1.38
CA ALA A 63 10.12 -2.01 2.42
C ALA A 63 10.87 -3.34 2.38
N ALA A 64 10.18 -4.47 2.16
CA ALA A 64 10.80 -5.78 2.00
C ALA A 64 11.80 -5.79 0.83
N VAL A 65 11.38 -5.30 -0.34
CA VAL A 65 12.21 -5.25 -1.55
C VAL A 65 13.39 -4.28 -1.40
N ALA A 66 13.25 -3.26 -0.55
CA ALA A 66 14.32 -2.33 -0.23
C ALA A 66 15.26 -2.80 0.90
N GLY A 67 14.94 -3.89 1.60
CA GLY A 67 15.70 -4.37 2.76
C GLY A 67 15.50 -3.55 4.04
N GLU A 68 14.46 -2.71 4.10
CA GLU A 68 14.13 -1.86 5.26
C GLU A 68 13.37 -2.69 6.31
N THR A 69 14.09 -3.50 7.09
CA THR A 69 13.52 -4.56 7.95
C THR A 69 12.54 -4.03 8.99
N ASP A 70 12.89 -2.94 9.70
CA ASP A 70 12.02 -2.37 10.74
C ASP A 70 10.70 -1.83 10.14
N LEU A 71 10.81 -1.12 9.01
CA LEU A 71 9.64 -0.58 8.31
C LEU A 71 8.77 -1.68 7.71
N HIS A 72 9.41 -2.73 7.18
CA HIS A 72 8.71 -3.89 6.67
C HIS A 72 7.88 -4.55 7.78
N GLY A 73 8.50 -4.83 8.93
CA GLY A 73 7.83 -5.43 10.07
C GLY A 73 6.65 -4.59 10.59
N SER A 74 6.86 -3.28 10.78
CA SER A 74 5.78 -2.40 11.27
C SER A 74 4.63 -2.30 10.27
N ALA A 75 4.92 -2.05 8.99
CA ALA A 75 3.88 -1.92 7.96
C ALA A 75 3.15 -3.24 7.70
N TYR A 76 3.83 -4.38 7.84
CA TYR A 76 3.20 -5.71 7.71
C TYR A 76 2.21 -5.96 8.85
N ALA A 77 2.58 -5.61 10.08
CA ALA A 77 1.68 -5.71 11.23
C ALA A 77 0.46 -4.77 11.10
N ASP A 78 0.69 -3.53 10.66
CA ASP A 78 -0.40 -2.56 10.40
C ASP A 78 -1.34 -3.06 9.29
N ALA A 79 -0.80 -3.71 8.25
CA ALA A 79 -1.61 -4.31 7.18
C ALA A 79 -2.52 -5.42 7.71
N ILE A 80 -2.00 -6.32 8.55
CA ILE A 80 -2.82 -7.37 9.18
C ILE A 80 -3.95 -6.74 10.00
N ALA A 81 -3.62 -5.80 10.88
CA ALA A 81 -4.61 -5.13 11.72
C ALA A 81 -5.69 -4.41 10.89
N ALA A 82 -5.31 -3.79 9.77
CA ALA A 82 -6.24 -3.15 8.85
C ALA A 82 -7.13 -4.17 8.11
N ILE A 83 -6.58 -5.31 7.67
CA ILE A 83 -7.32 -6.39 6.99
C ILE A 83 -8.40 -6.99 7.91
N GLU A 84 -8.07 -7.21 9.18
CA GLU A 84 -8.98 -7.82 10.16
C GLU A 84 -10.26 -6.99 10.39
N VAL A 85 -10.18 -5.67 10.22
CA VAL A 85 -11.30 -4.75 10.47
C VAL A 85 -12.08 -4.38 9.20
N ILE A 86 -11.70 -4.88 8.02
CA ILE A 86 -12.45 -4.64 6.78
C ILE A 86 -13.87 -5.23 6.94
N ALA A 87 -14.87 -4.37 6.76
CA ALA A 87 -16.26 -4.71 7.00
C ALA A 87 -16.85 -5.56 5.87
N ASP A 88 -16.52 -5.23 4.62
CA ASP A 88 -17.00 -5.94 3.44
C ASP A 88 -16.13 -7.18 3.14
N ALA A 89 -16.78 -8.33 2.98
CA ALA A 89 -16.07 -9.60 2.81
C ALA A 89 -15.42 -9.74 1.43
N ASP A 90 -15.99 -9.12 0.40
CA ASP A 90 -15.43 -9.17 -0.96
C ASP A 90 -14.21 -8.25 -1.05
N ASP A 91 -14.28 -7.05 -0.47
CA ASP A 91 -13.13 -6.16 -0.33
C ASP A 91 -11.99 -6.82 0.46
N ARG A 92 -12.32 -7.47 1.59
CA ARG A 92 -11.33 -8.20 2.39
C ARG A 92 -10.65 -9.31 1.59
N ALA A 93 -11.41 -10.11 0.84
CA ALA A 93 -10.85 -11.19 0.03
C ALA A 93 -9.86 -10.68 -1.03
N ILE A 94 -10.17 -9.55 -1.66
CA ILE A 94 -9.29 -8.91 -2.67
C ILE A 94 -7.98 -8.41 -2.03
N VAL A 95 -8.07 -7.78 -0.85
CA VAL A 95 -6.88 -7.33 -0.12
C VAL A 95 -6.03 -8.52 0.33
N GLU A 96 -6.65 -9.57 0.88
CA GLU A 96 -5.97 -10.78 1.33
C GLU A 96 -5.22 -11.48 0.18
N GLU A 97 -5.82 -11.60 -1.01
CA GLU A 97 -5.17 -12.17 -2.20
C GLU A 97 -3.91 -11.38 -2.57
N THR A 98 -3.99 -10.05 -2.54
CA THR A 98 -2.83 -9.21 -2.83
C THR A 98 -1.79 -9.27 -1.71
N PHE A 99 -2.23 -9.29 -0.45
CA PHE A 99 -1.35 -9.33 0.72
C PHE A 99 -0.58 -10.65 0.81
N ALA A 100 -1.12 -11.75 0.29
CA ALA A 100 -0.42 -13.02 0.19
C ALA A 100 0.87 -12.96 -0.67
N LEU A 101 1.03 -11.92 -1.50
CA LEU A 101 2.25 -11.67 -2.27
C LEU A 101 3.31 -10.89 -1.49
N VAL A 102 2.96 -10.33 -0.33
CA VAL A 102 3.88 -9.59 0.53
C VAL A 102 4.68 -10.60 1.36
N PRO A 103 6.03 -10.57 1.31
CA PRO A 103 6.85 -11.45 2.16
C PRO A 103 6.51 -11.27 3.64
N ALA A 104 6.46 -12.36 4.40
CA ALA A 104 6.41 -12.26 5.85
C ALA A 104 7.80 -11.82 6.38
N PRO A 105 7.86 -10.96 7.41
CA PRO A 105 9.10 -10.49 8.02
C PRO A 105 9.88 -11.58 8.76
#